data_AF-A0A9E1MBJ2-F1
#
_entry.id   AF-A0A9E1MBJ2-F1
#
_cell.length_a   1.000
_cell.length_b   1.000
_cell.length_c   1.000
_cell.angle_alpha   90.00
_cell.angle_beta   90.00
_cell.angle_gamma   90.00
#
_symmetry.space_group_name_H-M   'P 1'
#
loop_
_entity.id
_entity.type
_entity.pdbx_description
1 polymer ?
#
loop_
_entity_poly.entity_id
_entity_poly.type
_entity_poly.pdbx_seq_one_letter_code
_entity_poly.pdbx_strand_id
1 'polypeptide(L)'
;MFKVNDNYQKLPGSYLFSTIAKKVSAFSQANPDKNIIRLGIGDVTQPIAPAIIDAMHKAVDEMGDAATFHGYAPDLGYEFLRSAIAKNDYQARGCDISTDEIFVSDGAKSDSGNIQEIFSVDNRIAVCDPVYPVYVDSNVMAGR
;
A
#
# COMPACT_ATOMS: atom_id res chain seq x y z
N MET A 1 -7.78 24.62 -23.59
CA MET A 1 -8.08 24.67 -22.14
C MET A 1 -8.14 23.23 -21.65
N PHE A 2 -7.43 22.88 -20.59
CA PHE A 2 -7.48 21.53 -20.03
C PHE A 2 -8.79 21.33 -19.27
N LYS A 3 -9.36 20.12 -19.29
CA LYS A 3 -10.51 19.75 -18.49
C LYS A 3 -10.00 18.98 -17.27
N VAL A 4 -10.31 19.47 -16.08
CA VAL A 4 -9.94 18.82 -14.82
C VAL A 4 -10.91 17.69 -14.48
N ASN A 5 -10.49 16.76 -13.63
CA ASN A 5 -11.38 15.76 -13.04
C ASN A 5 -12.16 16.40 -11.88
N ASP A 6 -13.41 16.80 -12.13
CA ASP A 6 -14.27 17.46 -11.14
C ASP A 6 -14.61 16.57 -9.94
N ASN A 7 -14.41 15.24 -10.04
CA ASN A 7 -14.64 14.34 -8.92
C ASN A 7 -13.73 14.63 -7.71
N TYR A 8 -12.54 15.20 -7.92
CA TYR A 8 -11.66 15.62 -6.83
C TYR A 8 -12.29 16.70 -5.93
N GLN A 9 -13.26 17.46 -6.43
CA GLN A 9 -13.99 18.46 -5.64
C GLN A 9 -15.00 17.85 -4.67
N LYS A 10 -15.33 16.56 -4.84
CA LYS A 10 -16.25 15.82 -3.95
C LYS A 10 -15.56 15.27 -2.71
N LEU A 11 -14.22 15.26 -2.67
CA LEU A 11 -13.46 14.86 -1.49
C LEU A 11 -13.66 15.87 -0.36
N PRO A 12 -13.75 15.42 0.91
CA PRO A 12 -14.00 16.30 2.07
C PRO A 12 -12.84 17.26 2.41
N GLY A 13 -11.88 17.43 1.51
CA GLY A 13 -10.69 18.28 1.67
C GLY A 13 -9.46 17.49 2.09
N SER A 14 -9.05 17.58 3.35
CA SER A 14 -7.79 16.99 3.80
C SER A 14 -7.94 15.52 4.21
N TYR A 15 -7.13 14.68 3.60
CA TYR A 15 -6.91 13.30 4.04
C TYR A 15 -6.57 13.24 5.54
N LEU A 16 -7.24 12.35 6.28
CA LEU A 16 -7.22 12.24 7.75
C LEU A 16 -5.80 12.37 8.34
N PHE A 17 -4.84 11.64 7.77
CA PHE A 17 -3.46 11.60 8.28
C PHE A 17 -2.69 12.92 8.04
N SER A 18 -3.03 13.67 6.99
CA SER A 18 -2.47 15.02 6.76
C SER A 18 -2.93 15.99 7.85
N THR A 19 -4.21 15.91 8.24
CA THR A 19 -4.77 16.75 9.32
C THR A 19 -4.11 16.44 10.66
N ILE A 20 -3.94 15.17 10.99
CA ILE A 20 -3.24 14.73 12.21
C ILE A 20 -1.82 15.26 12.22
N ALA A 21 -1.07 15.11 11.12
CA ALA A 21 0.31 15.61 11.02
C ALA A 21 0.40 17.12 11.25
N LYS A 22 -0.51 17.91 10.67
CA LYS A 22 -0.57 19.38 10.87
C LYS A 22 -0.80 19.73 12.35
N LYS A 23 -1.73 19.05 13.02
CA LYS A 23 -2.03 19.28 14.45
C LYS A 23 -0.86 18.91 15.35
N VAL A 24 -0.22 17.76 15.11
CA VAL A 24 0.96 17.33 15.86
C VAL A 24 2.12 18.32 15.69
N SER A 25 2.33 18.81 14.47
CA SER A 25 3.37 19.80 14.18
C SER A 25 3.13 21.12 14.94
N ALA A 26 1.93 21.68 14.85
CA ALA A 26 1.56 22.90 15.57
C ALA A 26 1.71 22.75 17.10
N PHE A 27 1.29 21.60 17.65
CA PHE A 27 1.46 21.33 19.08
C PHE A 27 2.94 21.21 19.48
N SER A 28 3.75 20.52 18.68
CA SER A 28 5.21 20.39 18.92
C SER A 28 5.91 21.74 18.95
N GLN A 29 5.55 22.64 18.03
CA GLN A 29 6.15 23.99 17.95
C GLN A 29 5.75 24.87 19.14
N ALA A 30 4.50 24.77 19.59
CA ALA A 30 4.01 25.53 20.73
C ALA A 30 4.49 24.98 22.09
N ASN A 31 4.95 23.72 22.13
CA ASN A 31 5.31 23.01 23.37
C ASN A 31 6.65 22.27 23.23
N PRO A 32 7.78 22.99 23.03
CA PRO A 32 9.08 22.37 22.74
C PRO A 32 9.65 21.53 23.91
N ASP A 33 9.16 21.74 25.13
CA ASP A 33 9.54 20.99 26.33
C ASP A 33 8.71 19.70 26.52
N LYS A 34 7.67 19.47 25.71
CA LYS A 34 6.78 18.31 25.84
C LYS A 34 7.18 17.18 24.90
N ASN A 35 7.35 16.00 25.50
CA ASN A 35 7.55 14.77 24.75
C ASN A 35 6.20 14.20 24.27
N ILE A 36 6.00 14.15 22.96
CA ILE A 36 4.77 13.62 22.34
C ILE A 36 4.91 12.10 22.14
N ILE A 37 4.01 11.34 22.73
CA ILE A 37 3.84 9.90 22.45
C ILE A 37 2.83 9.76 21.30
N ARG A 38 3.28 9.22 20.17
CA ARG A 38 2.46 9.06 18.96
C ARG A 38 1.81 7.68 18.94
N LEU A 39 0.52 7.62 19.21
CA LEU A 39 -0.31 6.40 19.17
C LEU A 39 -1.38 6.46 18.06
N GLY A 40 -1.08 7.20 16.99
CA GLY A 40 -2.02 7.51 15.92
C GLY A 40 -1.80 6.65 14.67
N ILE A 41 -1.05 7.20 13.71
CA ILE A 41 -0.66 6.47 12.49
C ILE A 41 0.21 5.30 12.94
N GLY A 42 -0.21 4.06 12.62
CA GLY A 42 0.42 2.81 13.04
C GLY A 42 1.77 2.56 12.36
N ASP A 43 2.67 3.53 12.43
CA ASP A 43 4.05 3.40 11.97
C ASP A 43 4.83 2.49 12.94
N VAL A 44 5.70 1.66 12.37
CA VAL A 44 6.38 0.61 13.13
C VAL A 44 7.55 1.18 13.92
N THR A 45 7.87 0.55 15.06
CA THR A 45 8.94 1.01 15.97
C THR A 45 10.11 0.05 16.06
N GLN A 46 10.04 -1.09 15.37
CA GLN A 46 11.06 -2.14 15.39
C GLN A 46 11.85 -2.16 14.08
N PRO A 47 13.15 -2.53 14.12
CA PRO A 47 13.94 -2.68 12.91
C PRO A 47 13.44 -3.87 12.06
N ILE A 48 13.80 -3.85 10.78
CA ILE A 48 13.59 -4.97 9.86
C ILE A 48 14.33 -6.20 10.38
N ALA A 49 13.70 -7.37 10.29
CA ALA A 49 14.28 -8.63 10.76
C ALA A 49 15.62 -8.94 10.04
N PRO A 50 16.65 -9.44 10.74
CA PRO A 50 17.98 -9.68 10.15
C PRO A 50 17.96 -10.53 8.88
N ALA A 51 17.12 -11.57 8.83
CA ALA A 51 17.00 -12.43 7.65
C ALA A 51 16.52 -11.67 6.39
N ILE A 52 15.68 -10.65 6.55
CA ILE A 52 15.22 -9.80 5.44
C ILE A 52 16.35 -8.88 4.99
N ILE A 53 17.09 -8.28 5.94
CA ILE A 53 18.26 -7.44 5.63
C ILE A 53 19.31 -8.22 4.86
N ASP A 54 19.66 -9.42 5.31
CA ASP A 54 20.65 -10.28 4.65
C ASP A 54 20.22 -10.66 3.24
N ALA A 55 18.93 -10.94 3.02
CA ALA A 55 18.38 -11.24 1.70
C ALA A 55 18.40 -10.01 0.78
N MET A 56 18.05 -8.83 1.31
CA MET A 56 18.07 -7.58 0.54
C MET A 56 19.49 -7.19 0.13
N HIS A 57 20.49 -7.32 1.00
CA HIS A 57 21.88 -7.08 0.62
C HIS A 57 22.33 -8.00 -0.51
N LYS A 58 22.03 -9.30 -0.43
CA LYS A 58 22.36 -10.25 -1.50
C LYS A 58 21.68 -9.90 -2.83
N ALA A 59 20.42 -9.48 -2.79
CA ALA A 59 19.71 -9.05 -3.99
C ALA A 59 20.32 -7.77 -4.61
N VAL A 60 20.80 -6.85 -3.77
CA VAL A 60 21.53 -5.66 -4.26
C VAL A 60 22.85 -6.05 -4.90
N ASP A 61 23.62 -6.95 -4.28
CA ASP A 61 24.89 -7.43 -4.84
C ASP A 61 24.66 -8.17 -6.18
N GLU A 62 23.61 -9.00 -6.27
CA GLU A 62 23.22 -9.71 -7.50
C GLU A 62 22.90 -8.74 -8.64
N MET A 63 22.22 -7.63 -8.35
CA MET A 63 21.89 -6.60 -9.34
C MET A 63 23.10 -5.73 -9.73
N GLY A 64 24.17 -5.74 -8.92
CA GLY A 64 25.42 -5.01 -9.18
C GLY A 64 26.37 -5.74 -10.13
N ASP A 65 26.20 -7.05 -10.33
CA ASP A 65 27.00 -7.85 -11.26
C ASP A 65 26.27 -8.03 -12.60
N ALA A 66 26.92 -7.63 -13.69
CA ALA A 66 26.38 -7.73 -15.05
C ALA A 66 26.05 -9.18 -15.47
N ALA A 67 26.70 -10.18 -14.87
CA ALA A 67 26.43 -11.60 -15.16
C ALA A 67 25.15 -12.12 -14.49
N THR A 68 24.70 -11.49 -13.40
CA THR A 68 23.52 -11.92 -12.62
C THR A 68 22.39 -10.89 -12.60
N PHE A 69 22.59 -9.74 -13.24
CA PHE A 69 21.59 -8.68 -13.35
C PHE A 69 20.28 -9.17 -13.98
N HIS A 70 19.15 -8.78 -13.39
CA HIS A 70 17.81 -9.02 -13.91
C HIS A 70 17.18 -7.73 -14.43
N GLY A 71 16.52 -7.79 -15.57
CA GLY A 71 15.79 -6.65 -16.16
C GLY A 71 14.41 -6.43 -15.54
N TYR A 72 13.40 -6.19 -16.38
CA TYR A 72 12.02 -6.12 -15.92
C TYR A 72 11.62 -7.43 -15.21
N ALA A 73 10.98 -7.28 -14.06
CA ALA A 73 10.36 -8.39 -13.37
C ALA A 73 9.18 -8.94 -14.21
N PRO A 74 8.81 -10.22 -14.03
CA PRO A 74 7.58 -10.75 -14.61
C PRO A 74 6.34 -9.96 -14.15
N ASP A 75 5.33 -9.84 -15.01
CA ASP A 75 4.14 -9.00 -14.78
C ASP A 75 3.40 -9.29 -13.46
N LEU A 76 3.41 -10.54 -13.01
CA LEU A 76 2.74 -10.99 -11.77
C LEU A 76 3.65 -10.94 -10.53
N GLY A 77 4.93 -10.63 -10.73
CA GLY A 77 6.01 -10.82 -9.76
C GLY A 77 6.73 -12.17 -9.94
N TYR A 78 7.92 -12.25 -9.35
CA TYR A 78 8.76 -13.45 -9.42
C TYR A 78 8.09 -14.68 -8.81
N GLU A 79 8.20 -15.81 -9.50
CA GLU A 79 7.55 -17.07 -9.11
C GLU A 79 7.99 -17.57 -7.74
N PHE A 80 9.25 -17.37 -7.34
CA PHE A 80 9.73 -17.80 -6.02
C PHE A 80 8.91 -17.17 -4.88
N LEU A 81 8.50 -15.91 -5.04
CA LEU A 81 7.73 -15.19 -4.04
C LEU A 81 6.26 -15.62 -4.10
N ARG A 82 5.68 -15.68 -5.31
CA ARG A 82 4.29 -16.11 -5.49
C ARG A 82 4.06 -17.53 -4.94
N SER A 83 4.97 -18.45 -5.22
CA SER A 83 4.92 -19.83 -4.72
C SER A 83 5.08 -19.89 -3.19
N ALA A 84 5.93 -19.04 -2.61
CA ALA A 84 6.06 -18.95 -1.16
C ALA A 84 4.78 -18.44 -0.50
N ILE A 85 4.12 -17.43 -1.08
CA ILE A 85 2.84 -16.91 -0.60
C ILE A 85 1.74 -17.98 -0.69
N ALA A 86 1.54 -18.57 -1.89
CA ALA A 86 0.53 -19.60 -2.11
C ALA A 86 0.68 -20.77 -1.11
N LYS A 87 1.91 -21.25 -0.92
CA LYS A 87 2.19 -22.37 0.00
C LYS A 87 1.96 -22.01 1.47
N ASN A 88 2.56 -20.91 1.94
CA ASN A 88 2.66 -20.65 3.39
C ASN A 88 1.48 -19.86 3.95
N ASP A 89 0.87 -18.97 3.14
CA ASP A 89 -0.22 -18.11 3.62
C ASP A 89 -1.59 -18.69 3.30
N TYR A 90 -1.72 -19.49 2.24
CA TYR A 90 -3.01 -20.03 1.80
C TYR A 90 -3.09 -21.56 1.97
N GLN A 91 -2.28 -22.34 1.25
CA GLN A 91 -2.38 -23.81 1.23
C GLN A 91 -2.10 -24.43 2.60
N ALA A 92 -1.12 -23.91 3.35
CA ALA A 92 -0.84 -24.32 4.73
C ALA A 92 -2.02 -24.07 5.69
N ARG A 93 -2.98 -23.23 5.30
CA ARG A 93 -4.21 -22.93 6.05
C ARG A 93 -5.45 -23.64 5.46
N GLY A 94 -5.26 -24.52 4.48
CA GLY A 94 -6.33 -25.27 3.82
C GLY A 94 -7.07 -24.50 2.73
N CYS A 95 -6.55 -23.35 2.27
CA CYS A 95 -7.10 -22.61 1.15
C CYS A 95 -6.48 -23.09 -0.17
N ASP A 96 -7.33 -23.44 -1.14
CA ASP A 96 -6.91 -23.83 -2.49
C ASP A 96 -6.64 -22.58 -3.34
N ILE A 97 -5.46 -21.98 -3.14
CA ILE A 97 -4.96 -20.85 -3.92
C ILE A 97 -3.70 -21.29 -4.66
N SER A 98 -3.69 -21.10 -5.97
CA SER A 98 -2.56 -21.43 -6.84
C SER A 98 -1.65 -20.23 -7.09
N THR A 99 -0.43 -20.50 -7.56
CA THR A 99 0.61 -19.48 -7.77
C THR A 99 0.23 -18.43 -8.84
N ASP A 100 -0.63 -18.78 -9.79
CA ASP A 100 -1.17 -17.90 -10.84
C ASP A 100 -2.32 -16.99 -10.37
N GLU A 101 -2.86 -17.22 -9.18
CA GLU A 101 -3.84 -16.34 -8.53
C GLU A 101 -3.17 -15.26 -7.65
N ILE A 102 -1.84 -15.29 -7.51
CA ILE A 102 -1.07 -14.33 -6.72
C ILE A 102 -0.46 -13.25 -7.63
N PHE A 103 -0.80 -12.00 -7.36
CA PHE A 103 -0.29 -10.81 -8.03
C PHE A 103 0.51 -9.98 -7.01
N VAL A 104 1.82 -9.84 -7.21
CA VAL A 104 2.68 -9.07 -6.30
C VAL A 104 2.71 -7.60 -6.72
N SER A 105 2.41 -6.71 -5.80
CA SER A 105 2.37 -5.26 -6.00
C SER A 105 3.38 -4.51 -5.12
N ASP A 106 3.39 -3.19 -5.22
CA ASP A 106 4.15 -2.30 -4.34
C ASP A 106 3.47 -2.05 -2.98
N GLY A 107 2.21 -2.47 -2.81
CA GLY A 107 1.53 -2.47 -1.54
C GLY A 107 0.00 -2.37 -1.62
N ALA A 108 -0.65 -2.81 -0.53
CA ALA A 108 -2.11 -2.91 -0.45
C ALA A 108 -2.86 -1.59 -0.68
N LYS A 109 -2.24 -0.43 -0.43
CA LYS A 109 -2.86 0.87 -0.69
C LYS A 109 -3.01 1.13 -2.20
N SER A 110 -2.00 0.80 -2.99
CA SER A 110 -2.04 0.90 -4.45
C SER A 110 -3.09 -0.07 -5.00
N ASP A 111 -3.06 -1.33 -4.55
CA ASP A 111 -4.01 -2.35 -4.99
C ASP A 111 -5.45 -1.93 -4.70
N SER A 112 -5.75 -1.57 -3.46
CA SER A 112 -7.10 -1.14 -3.08
C SER A 112 -7.55 0.16 -3.72
N GLY A 113 -6.62 1.06 -4.05
CA GLY A 113 -6.91 2.30 -4.77
C GLY A 113 -7.17 2.10 -6.26
N ASN A 114 -6.43 1.17 -6.89
CA ASN A 114 -6.43 0.97 -8.33
C ASN A 114 -7.36 -0.16 -8.79
N ILE A 115 -7.75 -1.08 -7.91
CA ILE A 115 -8.65 -2.19 -8.27
C ILE A 115 -10.00 -1.71 -8.80
N GLN A 116 -10.44 -0.50 -8.46
CA GLN A 116 -11.65 0.08 -9.04
C GLN A 116 -11.55 0.34 -10.57
N GLU A 117 -10.34 0.46 -11.13
CA GLU A 117 -10.13 0.79 -12.55
C GLU A 117 -10.64 -0.29 -13.50
N ILE A 118 -10.69 -1.54 -13.06
CA ILE A 118 -11.19 -2.67 -13.86
C ILE A 118 -12.72 -2.81 -13.80
N PHE A 119 -13.42 -2.00 -13.00
CA PHE A 119 -14.88 -2.03 -12.86
C PHE A 119 -15.55 -0.83 -13.53
N SER A 120 -16.79 -0.99 -14.01
CA SER A 120 -17.57 0.13 -14.55
C SER A 120 -17.82 1.23 -13.50
N VAL A 121 -17.91 2.48 -13.97
CA VAL A 121 -18.32 3.64 -13.16
C VAL A 121 -19.78 3.58 -12.72
N ASP A 122 -20.60 2.75 -13.36
CA ASP A 122 -22.04 2.60 -13.03
C ASP A 122 -22.29 1.67 -11.83
N ASN A 123 -21.24 1.02 -11.31
CA ASN A 123 -21.35 0.13 -10.17
C ASN A 123 -21.54 0.89 -8.87
N ARG A 124 -22.38 0.35 -7.97
CA ARG A 124 -22.50 0.84 -6.59
C ARG A 124 -21.52 0.09 -5.70
N ILE A 125 -20.74 0.85 -4.94
CA ILE A 125 -19.70 0.31 -4.06
C ILE A 125 -20.22 0.30 -2.62
N ALA A 126 -20.16 -0.87 -1.98
CA ALA A 126 -20.43 -1.02 -0.56
C ALA A 126 -19.12 -1.09 0.21
N VAL A 127 -19.04 -0.32 1.30
CA VAL A 127 -17.91 -0.34 2.25
C VAL A 127 -18.47 -0.52 3.66
N CYS A 128 -17.65 -1.06 4.56
CA CYS A 128 -17.99 -1.08 5.98
C CYS A 128 -18.08 0.34 6.56
N ASP A 129 -18.68 0.48 7.73
CA ASP A 129 -18.63 1.72 8.53
C ASP A 129 -18.44 1.35 10.01
N PRO A 130 -17.26 1.64 10.62
CA PRO A 130 -16.14 2.43 10.09
C PRO A 130 -15.27 1.66 9.09
N VAL A 131 -14.48 2.40 8.30
CA VAL A 131 -13.60 1.83 7.27
C VAL A 131 -12.33 2.66 7.02
N TYR A 132 -11.28 2.02 6.50
CA TYR A 132 -10.07 2.70 6.05
C TYR A 132 -10.38 3.62 4.84
N PRO A 133 -9.93 4.89 4.87
CA PRO A 133 -10.43 5.92 3.95
C PRO A 133 -10.07 5.70 2.47
N VAL A 134 -9.02 4.90 2.17
CA VAL A 134 -8.61 4.68 0.78
C VAL A 134 -9.73 4.13 -0.10
N TYR A 135 -10.58 3.25 0.43
CA TYR A 135 -11.65 2.63 -0.36
C TYR A 135 -12.75 3.63 -0.73
N VAL A 136 -12.97 4.65 0.10
CA VAL A 136 -13.94 5.71 -0.18
C VAL A 136 -13.30 6.75 -1.11
N ASP A 137 -12.13 7.24 -0.74
CA ASP A 137 -11.44 8.32 -1.46
C ASP A 137 -11.10 7.93 -2.91
N SER A 138 -10.63 6.70 -3.15
CA SER A 138 -10.30 6.23 -4.51
C SER A 138 -11.54 6.12 -5.41
N ASN A 139 -12.66 5.63 -4.86
CA ASN A 139 -13.92 5.54 -5.59
C ASN A 139 -14.50 6.92 -5.90
N VAL A 140 -14.44 7.86 -4.95
CA VAL A 140 -14.83 9.25 -5.19
C VAL A 140 -13.99 9.86 -6.30
N MET A 141 -12.64 9.74 -6.26
CA MET A 141 -11.75 10.25 -7.31
C MET A 141 -12.07 9.69 -8.70
N ALA A 142 -12.49 8.42 -8.74
CA ALA A 142 -12.84 7.72 -9.97
C ALA A 142 -14.31 7.92 -10.41
N GLY A 143 -15.09 8.70 -9.66
CA GLY A 143 -16.45 9.11 -10.04
C GLY A 143 -17.57 8.15 -9.66
N ARG A 144 -17.34 7.30 -8.65
CA ARG A 144 -18.33 6.37 -8.10
C ARG A 144 -18.89 6.86 -6.76
#